data_AF-A0A1D2N7V6-F1
#
_entry.id   AF-A0A1D2N7V6-F1
#
_cell.length_a   1.000
_cell.length_b   1.000
_cell.length_c   1.000
_cell.angle_alpha   90.00
_cell.angle_beta   90.00
_cell.angle_gamma   90.00
#
_symmetry.space_group_name_H-M   'P 1'
#
loop_
_entity.id
_entity.type
_entity.pdbx_description
1 polymer ?
#
loop_
_entity_poly.entity_id
_entity_poly.type
_entity_poly.pdbx_seq_one_letter_code
_entity_poly.pdbx_strand_id
1 'polypeptide(L)'
;MGPAVPLDAMEASAAVFPSLARPLQKYLRVTRQQPWHTAESVLHHLSACLRLGLAPRAFLDRYLSYQPVLQGSREGSVSSWALVSDFSVSRTVGKDTNFLLRNGEVSLYVTVAPLPHFNLTEQVVDPKSNKFTLRLSSETSV
;
A
#
# COMPACT_ATOMS: atom_id res chain seq x y z
N MET A 1 -16.30 -25.26 23.94
CA MET A 1 -15.84 -24.48 22.78
C MET A 1 -16.80 -24.75 21.63
N GLY A 2 -17.66 -23.80 21.28
CA GLY A 2 -18.62 -23.97 20.18
C GLY A 2 -17.94 -23.91 18.81
N PRO A 3 -18.50 -24.53 17.76
CA PRO A 3 -17.94 -24.50 16.42
C PRO A 3 -17.90 -23.05 15.92
N ALA A 4 -16.70 -22.59 15.57
CA ALA A 4 -16.52 -21.23 15.10
C ALA A 4 -17.18 -21.08 13.72
N VAL A 5 -18.12 -20.14 13.63
CA VAL A 5 -18.90 -19.87 12.42
C VAL A 5 -17.94 -19.36 11.34
N PRO A 6 -17.95 -19.94 10.13
CA PRO A 6 -17.15 -19.45 9.03
C PRO A 6 -17.65 -18.08 8.59
N LEU A 7 -16.77 -17.08 8.65
CA LEU A 7 -17.02 -15.68 8.29
C LEU A 7 -16.50 -15.38 6.88
N ASP A 8 -17.19 -14.48 6.18
CA ASP A 8 -16.63 -13.82 4.99
C ASP A 8 -15.55 -12.79 5.41
N ALA A 9 -14.66 -12.41 4.48
CA ALA A 9 -13.55 -11.50 4.74
C ALA A 9 -14.01 -10.14 5.30
N MET A 10 -15.15 -9.63 4.83
CA MET A 10 -15.73 -8.38 5.32
C MET A 10 -16.24 -8.51 6.75
N GLU A 11 -16.93 -9.61 7.07
CA GLU A 11 -17.44 -9.90 8.41
C GLU A 11 -16.29 -10.14 9.40
N ALA A 12 -15.26 -10.88 8.98
CA ALA A 12 -14.06 -11.10 9.77
C ALA A 12 -13.31 -9.78 10.05
N SER A 13 -13.24 -8.89 9.06
CA SER A 13 -12.66 -7.55 9.23
C SER A 13 -13.44 -6.72 10.22
N ALA A 14 -14.77 -6.70 10.10
CA ALA A 14 -15.65 -5.97 11.03
C ALA A 14 -15.53 -6.50 12.46
N ALA A 15 -15.32 -7.81 12.64
CA ALA A 15 -15.13 -8.43 13.95
C ALA A 15 -13.79 -8.05 14.61
N VAL A 16 -12.70 -7.96 13.83
CA VAL A 16 -11.35 -7.65 14.35
C VAL A 16 -11.09 -6.15 14.46
N PHE A 17 -11.67 -5.33 13.58
CA PHE A 17 -11.39 -3.91 13.49
C PHE A 17 -11.48 -3.14 14.83
N PRO A 18 -12.46 -3.40 15.73
CA PRO A 18 -12.53 -2.72 17.02
C PRO A 18 -11.28 -2.86 17.91
N SER A 19 -10.54 -3.99 17.82
CA SER A 19 -9.30 -4.17 18.59
C SER A 19 -8.13 -3.35 18.04
N LEU A 20 -8.16 -3.05 16.74
CA LEU A 20 -7.12 -2.29 16.02
C LEU A 20 -7.45 -0.80 15.89
N ALA A 21 -8.72 -0.41 15.98
CA ALA A 21 -9.19 0.93 15.68
C ALA A 21 -8.54 2.00 16.57
N ARG A 22 -8.51 1.77 17.89
CA ARG A 22 -7.93 2.72 18.85
C ARG A 22 -6.43 2.97 18.63
N PRO A 23 -5.54 1.95 18.59
CA PRO A 23 -4.13 2.19 18.37
C PRO A 23 -3.84 2.80 16.99
N LEU A 24 -4.55 2.37 15.95
CA LEU A 24 -4.36 2.92 14.60
C LEU A 24 -4.81 4.38 14.51
N GLN A 25 -5.99 4.73 15.02
CA GLN A 25 -6.46 6.12 15.04
C GLN A 25 -5.52 7.02 15.84
N LYS A 26 -4.98 6.55 16.97
CA LYS A 26 -3.97 7.28 17.74
C LYS A 26 -2.74 7.56 16.89
N TYR A 27 -2.21 6.56 16.19
CA TYR A 27 -1.06 6.72 15.30
C TYR A 27 -1.35 7.73 14.18
N LEU A 28 -2.46 7.54 13.45
CA LEU A 28 -2.86 8.41 12.33
C LEU A 28 -3.08 9.87 12.76
N ARG A 29 -3.55 10.09 13.99
CA ARG A 29 -3.70 11.44 14.54
C ARG A 29 -2.34 12.09 14.81
N VAL A 30 -1.41 11.35 15.44
CA VAL A 30 -0.07 11.85 15.77
C VAL A 30 0.74 12.14 14.49
N THR A 31 0.61 11.30 13.47
CA THR A 31 1.29 11.49 12.18
C THR A 31 0.55 12.42 11.22
N ARG A 32 -0.58 13.02 11.64
CA ARG A 32 -1.43 13.91 10.84
C ARG A 32 -1.97 13.25 9.55
N GLN A 33 -2.08 11.92 9.54
CA GLN A 33 -2.59 11.13 8.42
C GLN A 33 -4.11 10.89 8.48
N GLN A 34 -4.78 11.26 9.58
CA GLN A 34 -6.20 10.98 9.81
C GLN A 34 -7.18 11.45 8.71
N PRO A 35 -6.99 12.61 8.04
CA PRO A 35 -7.87 13.03 6.94
C PRO A 35 -7.89 12.06 5.74
N TRP A 36 -6.83 11.26 5.58
CA TRP A 36 -6.61 10.40 4.42
C TRP A 36 -7.08 8.96 4.64
N HIS A 37 -7.49 8.62 5.86
CA HIS A 37 -7.82 7.26 6.26
C HIS A 37 -9.13 7.23 7.04
N THR A 38 -10.24 7.21 6.29
CA THR A 38 -11.57 7.00 6.88
C THR A 38 -11.68 5.59 7.44
N ALA A 39 -12.54 5.39 8.44
CA ALA A 39 -12.76 4.06 9.03
C ALA A 39 -13.17 3.01 7.97
N GLU A 40 -14.01 3.40 7.02
CA GLU A 40 -14.41 2.57 5.89
C GLU A 40 -13.23 2.15 5.01
N SER A 41 -12.34 3.10 4.64
CA SER A 41 -11.17 2.79 3.81
C SER A 41 -10.20 1.80 4.48
N VAL A 42 -10.07 1.91 5.80
CA VAL A 42 -9.25 1.01 6.61
C VAL A 42 -9.88 -0.37 6.69
N LEU A 43 -11.20 -0.44 6.89
CA LEU A 43 -11.93 -1.70 6.97
C LEU A 43 -11.92 -2.44 5.63
N HIS A 44 -12.08 -1.74 4.51
CA HIS A 44 -11.97 -2.32 3.17
C HIS A 44 -10.53 -2.83 2.89
N HIS A 45 -9.50 -2.10 3.32
CA HIS A 45 -8.12 -2.56 3.21
C HIS A 45 -7.88 -3.83 4.05
N LEU A 46 -8.36 -3.86 5.29
CA LEU A 46 -8.28 -5.03 6.17
C LEU A 46 -8.96 -6.25 5.53
N SER A 47 -10.15 -6.06 4.94
CA SER A 47 -10.89 -7.10 4.21
C SER A 47 -10.09 -7.64 3.01
N ALA A 48 -9.46 -6.76 2.23
CA ALA A 48 -8.58 -7.17 1.15
C ALA A 48 -7.37 -7.97 1.66
N CYS A 49 -6.74 -7.54 2.77
CA CYS A 49 -5.64 -8.26 3.38
C CYS A 49 -6.05 -9.66 3.86
N LEU A 50 -7.22 -9.79 4.50
CA LEU A 50 -7.74 -11.09 4.93
C LEU A 50 -8.05 -11.98 3.73
N ARG A 51 -8.82 -11.50 2.76
CA ARG A 51 -9.20 -12.25 1.55
C ARG A 51 -8.00 -12.79 0.78
N LEU A 52 -6.92 -12.02 0.73
CA LEU A 52 -5.69 -12.38 0.02
C LEU A 52 -4.67 -13.14 0.90
N GLY A 53 -5.00 -13.41 2.17
CA GLY A 53 -4.10 -14.12 3.09
C GLY A 53 -2.79 -13.37 3.37
N LEU A 54 -2.81 -12.03 3.33
CA LEU A 54 -1.61 -11.23 3.52
C LEU A 54 -1.14 -11.25 4.99
N ALA A 55 0.16 -11.13 5.19
CA ALA A 55 0.72 -10.97 6.52
C ALA A 55 0.22 -9.68 7.19
N PRO A 56 0.08 -9.63 8.53
CA PRO A 56 -0.34 -8.42 9.25
C PRO A 56 0.53 -7.19 8.94
N ARG A 57 1.80 -7.41 8.61
CA ARG A 57 2.72 -6.34 8.19
C ARG A 57 2.23 -5.61 6.93
N ALA A 58 1.69 -6.33 5.95
CA ALA A 58 1.19 -5.75 4.70
C ALA A 58 -0.02 -4.81 4.93
N PHE A 59 -0.85 -5.11 5.94
CA PHE A 59 -1.90 -4.18 6.37
C PHE A 59 -1.29 -2.88 6.90
N LEU A 60 -0.28 -2.99 7.78
CA LEU A 60 0.36 -1.85 8.44
C LEU A 60 1.23 -1.00 7.50
N ASP A 61 1.86 -1.60 6.49
CA ASP A 61 2.75 -0.88 5.57
C ASP A 61 2.07 0.29 4.87
N ARG A 62 0.75 0.23 4.63
CA ARG A 62 -0.04 1.34 4.08
C ARG A 62 0.00 2.61 4.95
N TYR A 63 0.12 2.45 6.27
CA TYR A 63 0.08 3.56 7.24
C TYR A 63 1.48 3.93 7.75
N LEU A 64 2.38 2.95 7.78
CA LEU A 64 3.74 3.12 8.31
C LEU A 64 4.76 3.55 7.26
N SER A 65 4.50 3.29 5.97
CA SER A 65 5.42 3.69 4.89
C SER A 65 5.22 5.16 4.56
N TYR A 66 6.17 5.99 4.96
CA TYR A 66 6.27 7.36 4.48
C TYR A 66 6.82 7.34 3.05
N GLN A 67 5.95 7.10 2.07
CA GLN A 67 6.29 7.39 0.68
C GLN A 67 5.90 8.84 0.40
N PRO A 68 6.82 9.69 -0.09
CA PRO A 68 6.45 11.00 -0.58
C PRO A 68 5.60 10.77 -1.84
N VAL A 69 4.28 10.69 -1.67
CA VAL A 69 3.40 10.90 -2.80
C VAL A 69 3.60 12.36 -3.15
N LEU A 70 4.25 12.65 -4.27
CA LEU A 70 4.35 13.99 -4.84
C LEU A 70 2.92 14.51 -5.06
N GLN A 71 2.33 15.13 -4.04
CA GLN A 71 0.99 15.72 -4.07
C GLN A 71 1.11 17.24 -4.01
N GLY A 72 2.04 17.78 -4.79
CA GLY A 72 2.28 19.20 -4.93
C GLY A 72 2.24 19.60 -6.40
N SER A 73 1.27 20.46 -6.72
CA SER A 73 1.06 21.20 -7.97
C SER A 73 0.24 20.52 -9.05
N ARG A 74 -1.02 20.98 -9.15
CA ARG A 74 -1.90 21.02 -10.33
C ARG A 74 -1.65 19.92 -11.36
N GLU A 75 -2.45 18.88 -11.27
CA GLU A 75 -2.86 18.03 -12.39
C GLU A 75 -3.20 18.93 -13.60
N GLY A 76 -2.23 19.16 -14.49
CA GLY A 76 -2.40 20.02 -15.67
C GLY A 76 -1.27 21.01 -16.02
N SER A 77 -0.30 21.31 -15.14
CA SER A 77 0.83 22.15 -15.56
C SER A 77 1.97 21.31 -16.15
N VAL A 78 2.08 21.27 -17.48
CA VAL A 78 3.30 20.75 -18.15
C VAL A 78 4.48 21.61 -17.71
N SER A 79 5.34 21.04 -16.89
CA SER A 79 6.55 21.69 -16.41
C SER A 79 7.69 21.40 -17.39
N SER A 80 8.43 22.43 -17.82
CA SER A 80 9.59 22.27 -18.69
C SER A 80 10.83 21.95 -17.84
N TRP A 81 11.51 20.84 -18.16
CA TRP A 81 12.72 20.38 -17.47
C TRP A 81 13.88 20.29 -18.46
N ALA A 82 15.06 20.73 -18.05
CA ALA A 82 16.30 20.54 -18.80
C ALA A 82 16.91 19.17 -18.46
N LEU A 83 17.10 18.33 -19.49
CA LEU A 83 17.79 17.05 -19.39
C LEU A 83 19.30 17.26 -19.44
N VAL A 84 20.02 16.80 -18.41
CA VAL A 84 21.48 16.78 -18.36
C VAL A 84 21.95 15.33 -18.25
N SER A 85 22.76 14.89 -19.20
CA SER A 85 23.23 13.50 -19.33
C SER A 85 24.67 13.48 -19.82
N ASP A 86 25.45 12.51 -19.36
CA ASP A 86 26.81 12.24 -19.86
C ASP A 86 26.81 11.59 -21.26
N PHE A 87 25.65 11.09 -21.70
CA PHE A 87 25.45 10.41 -22.97
C PHE A 87 24.55 11.23 -23.90
N SER A 88 24.72 10.99 -25.21
CA SER A 88 23.91 11.64 -26.25
C SER A 88 22.42 11.45 -26.02
N VAL A 89 21.68 12.57 -25.94
CA VAL A 89 20.24 12.63 -25.68
C VAL A 89 19.37 12.12 -26.84
N SER A 90 19.97 11.86 -28.00
CA SER A 90 19.28 11.28 -29.16
C SER A 90 19.21 9.76 -29.13
N ARG A 91 19.90 9.10 -28.18
CA ARG A 91 19.85 7.65 -28.01
C ARG A 91 18.62 7.24 -27.20
N THR A 92 18.12 6.05 -27.47
CA THR A 92 17.11 5.40 -26.63
C THR A 92 17.66 5.19 -25.22
N VAL A 93 16.81 5.39 -24.22
CA VAL A 93 17.17 5.18 -22.82
C VAL A 93 17.42 3.69 -22.57
N GLY A 94 18.62 3.36 -22.07
CA GLY A 94 19.02 1.98 -21.77
C GLY A 94 18.84 1.62 -20.29
N LYS A 95 19.01 0.34 -19.98
CA LYS A 95 19.09 -0.16 -18.60
C LYS A 95 20.21 0.57 -17.84
N ASP A 96 19.92 0.93 -16.59
CA ASP A 96 20.85 1.58 -15.65
C ASP A 96 21.37 2.95 -16.13
N THR A 97 20.65 3.60 -17.05
CA THR A 97 20.99 4.97 -17.48
C THR A 97 20.68 5.95 -16.35
N ASN A 98 21.63 6.83 -16.06
CA ASN A 98 21.46 7.91 -15.09
C ASN A 98 21.48 9.27 -15.79
N PHE A 99 20.59 10.17 -15.38
CA PHE A 99 20.56 11.55 -15.85
C PHE A 99 19.93 12.49 -14.82
N LEU A 100 20.12 13.79 -15.01
CA LEU A 100 19.55 14.82 -14.15
C LEU A 100 18.46 15.58 -14.92
N LEU A 101 17.33 15.81 -14.26
CA LEU A 101 16.32 16.77 -14.73
C LEU A 101 16.42 18.03 -13.87
N ARG A 102 16.60 19.19 -14.51
CA ARG A 102 16.67 20.49 -13.81
C ARG A 102 15.49 21.38 -14.16
N ASN A 103 14.92 22.03 -13.15
CA ASN A 103 13.90 23.06 -13.32
C ASN A 103 14.17 24.19 -12.30
N GLY A 104 14.80 25.28 -12.78
CA GLY A 104 15.24 26.39 -11.93
C GLY A 104 16.19 25.92 -10.83
N GLU A 105 15.77 26.10 -9.57
CA GLU A 105 16.52 25.72 -8.38
C GLU A 105 16.37 24.24 -7.98
N VAL A 106 15.43 23.52 -8.62
CA VAL A 106 15.16 22.11 -8.32
C VAL A 106 15.89 21.20 -9.31
N SER A 107 16.50 20.14 -8.79
CA SER A 107 17.13 19.09 -9.60
C SER A 107 16.69 17.70 -9.14
N LEU A 108 16.36 16.82 -10.09
CA LEU A 108 16.01 15.42 -9.85
C LEU A 108 17.08 14.52 -10.46
N TYR A 109 17.67 13.67 -9.63
CA TYR A 109 18.54 12.59 -10.10
C TYR A 109 17.68 11.38 -10.48
N VAL A 110 17.81 10.92 -11.72
CA VAL A 110 16.98 9.86 -12.29
C VAL A 110 17.86 8.67 -12.64
N THR A 111 17.42 7.48 -12.21
CA THR A 111 18.00 6.19 -12.58
C THR A 111 16.95 5.35 -13.30
N VAL A 112 17.29 4.84 -14.47
CA VAL A 112 16.37 4.07 -15.31
C VAL A 112 16.53 2.59 -15.04
N ALA A 113 15.47 1.98 -14.50
CA ALA A 113 15.38 0.55 -14.32
C ALA A 113 14.47 -0.08 -15.39
N PRO A 114 14.84 -1.23 -15.98
CA PRO A 114 13.94 -1.96 -16.87
C PRO A 114 12.74 -2.49 -16.10
N LEU A 115 11.56 -2.43 -16.73
CA LEU A 115 10.37 -3.08 -16.21
C LEU A 115 10.58 -4.61 -16.26
N PRO A 116 10.38 -5.34 -15.14
CA PRO A 116 10.43 -6.79 -15.18
C PRO A 116 9.31 -7.35 -16.07
N HIS A 117 9.63 -8.33 -16.91
CA HIS A 117 8.63 -9.09 -17.64
C HIS A 117 7.96 -10.06 -16.66
N PHE A 118 6.67 -9.86 -16.39
CA PHE A 118 5.89 -10.77 -15.56
C PHE A 118 5.18 -11.80 -16.42
N ASN A 119 5.23 -13.07 -16.01
CA ASN A 119 4.33 -14.09 -16.51
C ASN A 119 3.24 -14.31 -15.46
N LEU A 120 2.00 -13.95 -15.79
CA LEU A 120 0.86 -14.06 -14.90
C LEU A 120 0.05 -15.29 -15.29
N THR A 121 -0.16 -16.20 -14.34
CA THR A 121 -1.00 -17.38 -14.53
C THR A 121 -2.18 -17.32 -13.58
N GLU A 122 -3.39 -17.54 -14.09
CA GLU A 122 -4.60 -17.60 -13.27
C GLU A 122 -4.77 -18.97 -12.62
N GLN A 123 -5.08 -19.00 -11.33
CA GLN A 123 -5.42 -20.21 -10.60
C GLN A 123 -6.79 -20.02 -9.94
N VAL A 124 -7.74 -20.90 -10.24
CA VAL A 124 -9.07 -20.89 -9.62
C VAL A 124 -8.95 -21.46 -8.21
N VAL A 125 -9.16 -20.61 -7.20
CA VAL A 125 -9.23 -20.99 -5.79
C VAL A 125 -10.68 -21.30 -5.45
N ASP A 126 -10.95 -22.44 -4.81
CA ASP A 126 -12.30 -22.81 -4.36
C ASP A 126 -12.85 -21.74 -3.40
N PRO A 127 -14.01 -21.11 -3.68
CA PRO A 127 -14.62 -20.15 -2.77
C PRO A 127 -14.82 -20.66 -1.34
N LYS A 128 -14.96 -21.99 -1.15
CA LYS A 128 -15.10 -22.59 0.18
C LYS A 128 -13.78 -22.65 0.95
N SER A 129 -12.64 -22.60 0.27
CA SER A 129 -11.33 -22.67 0.92
C SER A 129 -10.89 -21.34 1.55
N ASN A 130 -11.62 -20.25 1.30
CA ASN A 130 -11.26 -18.91 1.76
C ASN A 130 -12.22 -18.37 2.85
N LYS A 131 -12.57 -19.25 3.80
CA LYS A 131 -13.43 -18.93 4.95
C LYS A 131 -12.60 -18.65 6.19
N PHE A 132 -12.96 -17.61 6.93
CA PHE A 132 -12.23 -17.23 8.14
C PHE A 132 -12.90 -17.80 9.38
N THR A 133 -12.09 -18.30 10.29
CA THR A 133 -12.56 -18.82 11.58
C THR A 133 -11.92 -18.00 12.68
N LEU A 134 -12.70 -17.15 13.36
CA LEU A 134 -12.19 -16.34 14.45
C LEU A 134 -12.03 -17.23 15.70
N ARG A 135 -10.79 -17.39 16.18
CA ARG A 135 -10.51 -18.06 17.46
C ARG A 135 -10.05 -17.03 18.48
N LEU A 136 -10.93 -16.72 19.43
CA LEU A 136 -10.61 -15.84 20.57
C LEU A 136 -9.93 -16.68 21.66
N SER A 137 -8.62 -16.52 21.83
CA SER A 137 -7.89 -17.06 22.97
C SER A 137 -8.05 -16.12 24.16
N SER A 138 -8.67 -16.58 25.24
CA SER A 138 -8.95 -15.78 26.45
C SER A 138 -7.75 -15.64 27.39
N GLU A 139 -6.53 -15.48 26.85
CA GLU A 139 -5.30 -15.30 27.65
C GLU A 139 -4.97 -13.81 27.85
N THR A 140 -5.86 -13.06 28.48
CA THR A 140 -5.49 -11.88 29.29
C THR A 140 -6.58 -11.64 30.33
N SER A 141 -6.56 -12.39 31.43
CA SER A 141 -7.17 -11.97 32.69
C SER A 141 -6.16 -11.06 33.41
N VAL A 142 -6.45 -9.76 33.48
CA VAL A 142 -5.83 -8.84 34.44
C VAL A 142 -6.86 -8.51 35.49
#